data_AF-A0A7Y3FAZ9-F1
#
_entry.id   AF-A0A7Y3FAZ9-F1
#
_cell.length_a   1.000
_cell.length_b   1.000
_cell.length_c   1.000
_cell.angle_alpha   90.00
_cell.angle_beta   90.00
_cell.angle_gamma   90.00
#
_symmetry.space_group_name_H-M   'P 1'
#
loop_
_entity.id
_entity.type
_entity.pdbx_description
1 polymer ?
#
loop_
_entity_poly.entity_id
_entity_poly.type
_entity_poly.pdbx_seq_one_letter_code
_entity_poly.pdbx_strand_id
1 'polypeptide(L)'
;MTQIKKIDFMYEIAFNKKLPAFYSAASENIEGTALLNAESLIVPDLRNVIHLVYDVPSFLSVCKKNLKAEVGFKSILQHKGYCIDLSKYCDLDTCLKERFSKSSRQLLRSAKKRLELCFNISHKIYYGGIDKQHYDELFTRFYDMLKLRSLEKGINNRNLRHWDLYTEKVYNMILNKQASLVVIYNDRTPINISLNMHLKNTVFLFITTYDIDYSKFRLGHTNWMILLDWLIKNHVKIVDFSKGNVAYKKRWANTEYEFEYHLFYDTSDIRSKMKAIWLAKKLQILQFLRNKNINTYYYKTLGWLKRKDNSIKIKNYQLEVQSKLPDKKSLEAIDFRGNNKYFYLKRIIYSYLYRAFLYVENLRVYKDLQSKDVYYFQSQKEVVKVILRH
;
A
#
# COMPACT_ATOMS: atom_id res chain seq x y z
N MET A 1 12.87 -35.01 14.62
CA MET A 1 13.55 -33.82 14.05
C MET A 1 12.84 -32.59 14.58
N THR A 2 13.52 -31.66 15.26
CA THR A 2 12.86 -30.48 15.86
C THR A 2 12.23 -29.61 14.75
N GLN A 3 10.92 -29.38 14.76
CA GLN A 3 10.22 -28.60 13.74
C GLN A 3 10.33 -27.09 14.04
N ILE A 4 10.21 -26.23 13.02
CA ILE A 4 10.09 -24.77 13.20
C ILE A 4 8.68 -24.36 12.80
N LYS A 5 7.89 -23.89 13.76
CA LYS A 5 6.55 -23.31 13.54
C LYS A 5 6.68 -21.79 13.47
N LYS A 6 6.29 -21.20 12.34
CA LYS A 6 6.37 -19.75 12.11
C LYS A 6 5.02 -19.10 12.40
N ILE A 7 5.02 -17.96 13.07
CA ILE A 7 3.84 -17.15 13.38
C ILE A 7 4.14 -15.71 12.97
N ASP A 8 3.28 -15.15 12.12
CA ASP A 8 3.39 -13.76 11.66
C ASP A 8 2.72 -12.84 12.69
N PHE A 9 3.51 -12.10 13.46
CA PHE A 9 2.97 -11.26 14.52
C PHE A 9 1.99 -10.21 13.97
N MET A 10 2.37 -9.56 12.87
CA MET A 10 1.58 -8.48 12.27
C MET A 10 0.26 -9.00 11.72
N TYR A 11 0.27 -10.16 11.06
CA TYR A 11 -0.96 -10.77 10.57
C TYR A 11 -1.90 -11.18 11.73
N GLU A 12 -1.38 -11.80 12.80
CA GLU A 12 -2.19 -12.20 13.94
C GLU A 12 -2.89 -11.00 14.60
N ILE A 13 -2.18 -9.92 14.84
CA ILE A 13 -2.77 -8.73 15.47
C ILE A 13 -3.68 -7.96 14.51
N ALA A 14 -3.31 -7.85 13.23
CA ALA A 14 -4.03 -7.01 12.28
C ALA A 14 -5.30 -7.69 11.75
N PHE A 15 -5.24 -9.00 11.46
CA PHE A 15 -6.35 -9.77 10.88
C PHE A 15 -7.12 -10.59 11.91
N ASN A 16 -6.41 -11.38 12.72
CA ASN A 16 -7.07 -12.30 13.66
C ASN A 16 -7.44 -11.62 14.98
N LYS A 17 -6.91 -10.41 15.24
CA LYS A 17 -7.07 -9.66 16.50
C LYS A 17 -6.62 -10.47 17.71
N LYS A 18 -5.58 -11.29 17.53
CA LYS A 18 -5.05 -12.21 18.55
C LYS A 18 -3.57 -11.97 18.78
N LEU A 19 -3.14 -12.24 20.00
CA LEU A 19 -1.72 -12.33 20.33
C LEU A 19 -1.23 -13.76 20.14
N PRO A 20 -0.01 -13.95 19.61
CA PRO A 20 0.65 -15.25 19.67
C PRO A 20 0.73 -15.76 21.10
N ALA A 21 0.57 -17.07 21.28
CA ALA A 21 0.32 -17.71 22.58
C ALA A 21 1.42 -17.55 23.65
N PHE A 22 2.55 -16.93 23.33
CA PHE A 22 3.65 -16.66 24.28
C PHE A 22 3.55 -15.28 24.95
N TYR A 23 2.65 -14.42 24.48
CA TYR A 23 2.46 -13.08 24.99
C TYR A 23 1.16 -12.99 25.81
N SER A 24 1.18 -12.17 26.85
CA SER A 24 0.04 -11.88 27.72
C SER A 24 -0.69 -10.61 27.28
N ALA A 25 0.04 -9.61 26.81
CA ALA A 25 -0.50 -8.34 26.34
C ALA A 25 0.41 -7.68 25.30
N ALA A 26 -0.17 -6.79 24.49
CA ALA A 26 0.57 -5.83 23.67
C ALA A 26 -0.02 -4.44 23.85
N SER A 27 0.83 -3.42 24.03
CA SER A 27 0.47 -2.03 24.28
C SER A 27 1.33 -1.07 23.45
N GLU A 28 0.92 0.20 23.34
CA GLU A 28 1.69 1.24 22.63
C GLU A 28 3.02 1.58 23.33
N ASN A 29 3.09 1.40 24.65
CA ASN A 29 4.28 1.54 25.48
C ASN A 29 4.09 0.72 26.77
N ILE A 30 5.14 0.60 27.59
CA ILE A 30 5.15 -0.27 28.79
C ILE A 30 4.06 0.14 29.81
N GLU A 31 3.74 1.42 29.90
CA GLU A 31 2.76 1.98 30.86
C GLU A 31 1.36 2.20 30.24
N GLY A 32 1.21 1.90 28.95
CA GLY A 32 0.02 2.22 28.17
C GLY A 32 -1.09 1.20 28.31
N THR A 33 -2.30 1.61 27.97
CA THR A 33 -3.44 0.71 27.88
C THR A 33 -3.15 -0.42 26.88
N ALA A 34 -3.39 -1.67 27.28
CA ALA A 34 -3.21 -2.82 26.40
C ALA A 34 -4.08 -2.67 25.15
N LEU A 35 -3.48 -2.79 23.96
CA LEU A 35 -4.17 -2.86 22.68
C LEU A 35 -4.85 -4.21 22.50
N LEU A 36 -4.18 -5.28 22.92
CA LEU A 36 -4.69 -6.66 22.93
C LEU A 36 -4.22 -7.36 24.19
N ASN A 37 -5.05 -8.28 24.67
CA ASN A 37 -4.72 -9.22 25.74
C ASN A 37 -4.80 -10.65 25.18
N ALA A 38 -4.08 -11.57 25.81
CA ALA A 38 -4.12 -12.98 25.45
C ALA A 38 -5.50 -13.58 25.75
N GLU A 39 -6.05 -14.32 24.79
CA GLU A 39 -7.32 -15.06 24.98
C GLU A 39 -7.16 -16.27 25.91
N SER A 40 -5.96 -16.87 25.92
CA SER A 40 -5.64 -18.03 26.74
C SER A 40 -4.36 -17.77 27.50
N LEU A 41 -4.28 -18.25 28.74
CA LEU A 41 -3.06 -18.23 29.54
C LEU A 41 -2.13 -19.42 29.24
N ILE A 42 -2.62 -20.43 28.51
CA ILE A 42 -1.85 -21.65 28.23
C ILE A 42 -0.72 -21.33 27.25
N VAL A 43 0.49 -21.76 27.59
CA VAL A 43 1.67 -21.71 26.71
C VAL A 43 1.74 -23.04 25.95
N PRO A 44 1.93 -23.03 24.61
CA PRO A 44 2.05 -24.26 23.83
C PRO A 44 3.21 -25.13 24.32
N ASP A 45 3.05 -26.44 24.22
CA ASP A 45 4.13 -27.40 24.43
C ASP A 45 5.21 -27.21 23.35
N LEU A 46 6.48 -27.15 23.79
CA LEU A 46 7.65 -26.91 22.93
C LEU A 46 8.46 -28.18 22.66
N ARG A 47 8.01 -29.35 23.14
CA ARG A 47 8.67 -30.62 22.85
C ARG A 47 8.85 -30.81 21.34
N ASN A 48 10.11 -30.93 20.91
CA ASN A 48 10.50 -31.06 19.51
C ASN A 48 10.02 -29.92 18.58
N VAL A 49 9.64 -28.75 19.09
CA VAL A 49 9.15 -27.62 18.27
C VAL A 49 9.78 -26.30 18.72
N ILE A 50 10.30 -25.54 17.76
CA ILE A 50 10.69 -24.14 17.96
C ILE A 50 9.62 -23.25 17.36
N HIS A 51 9.08 -22.34 18.15
CA HIS A 51 8.18 -21.30 17.66
C HIS A 51 8.98 -20.05 17.31
N LEU A 52 8.91 -19.66 16.04
CA LEU A 52 9.44 -18.39 15.54
C LEU A 52 8.28 -17.43 15.33
N VAL A 53 8.09 -16.49 16.25
CA VAL A 53 7.21 -15.35 16.04
C VAL A 53 8.03 -14.27 15.34
N TYR A 54 7.65 -13.93 14.11
CA TYR A 54 8.40 -13.00 13.28
C TYR A 54 7.64 -11.69 13.06
N ASP A 55 8.41 -10.65 12.73
CA ASP A 55 7.94 -9.27 12.51
C ASP A 55 7.21 -8.66 13.73
N VAL A 56 7.75 -8.84 14.94
CA VAL A 56 7.27 -8.13 16.14
C VAL A 56 7.81 -6.69 16.12
N PRO A 57 6.98 -5.63 16.05
CA PRO A 57 7.47 -4.27 15.92
C PRO A 57 7.83 -3.66 17.30
N SER A 58 9.00 -3.05 17.42
CA SER A 58 9.47 -2.48 18.70
C SER A 58 8.72 -1.23 19.16
N PHE A 59 7.86 -0.64 18.32
CA PHE A 59 6.95 0.43 18.77
C PHE A 59 5.80 -0.13 19.62
N LEU A 60 5.55 -1.45 19.58
CA LEU A 60 4.64 -2.11 20.50
C LEU A 60 5.44 -2.70 21.65
N SER A 61 5.02 -2.41 22.88
CA SER A 61 5.50 -3.14 24.04
C SER A 61 4.72 -4.45 24.14
N VAL A 62 5.40 -5.58 24.09
CA VAL A 62 4.78 -6.91 24.13
C VAL A 62 5.21 -7.63 25.40
N CYS A 63 4.25 -7.84 26.31
CA CYS A 63 4.48 -8.55 27.56
C CYS A 63 4.45 -10.06 27.29
N LYS A 64 5.49 -10.77 27.73
CA LYS A 64 5.51 -12.24 27.72
C LYS A 64 4.63 -12.76 28.86
N LYS A 65 4.04 -13.93 28.66
CA LYS A 65 3.42 -14.68 29.77
C LYS A 65 4.47 -15.09 30.80
N ASN A 66 4.01 -15.57 31.96
CA ASN A 66 4.89 -16.27 32.89
C ASN A 66 5.30 -17.62 32.25
N LEU A 67 6.48 -17.63 31.63
CA LEU A 67 7.00 -18.81 30.94
C LEU A 67 7.67 -19.74 31.96
N LYS A 68 7.48 -21.05 31.80
CA LYS A 68 8.19 -22.04 32.62
C LYS A 68 9.70 -21.92 32.42
N ALA A 69 10.48 -22.38 33.40
CA ALA A 69 11.95 -22.36 33.32
C ALA A 69 12.49 -23.15 32.11
N GLU A 70 11.76 -24.16 31.63
CA GLU A 70 12.15 -24.93 30.44
C GLU A 70 11.92 -24.17 29.13
N VAL A 71 11.27 -23.01 29.14
CA VAL A 71 11.00 -22.22 27.94
C VAL A 71 12.10 -21.17 27.74
N GLY A 72 12.96 -21.43 26.77
CA GLY A 72 14.00 -20.51 26.32
C GLY A 72 13.44 -19.43 25.41
N PHE A 73 13.98 -18.22 25.54
CA PHE A 73 13.64 -17.07 24.70
C PHE A 73 14.89 -16.46 24.07
N LYS A 74 14.82 -16.12 22.78
CA LYS A 74 15.79 -15.24 22.11
C LYS A 74 15.05 -14.22 21.27
N SER A 75 15.36 -12.94 21.44
CA SER A 75 14.98 -11.90 20.49
C SER A 75 16.15 -11.60 19.54
N ILE A 76 15.84 -11.44 18.26
CA ILE A 76 16.82 -11.10 17.22
C ILE A 76 16.28 -9.93 16.40
N LEU A 77 16.99 -8.79 16.43
CA LEU A 77 16.70 -7.63 15.59
C LEU A 77 16.78 -7.99 14.11
N GLN A 78 15.84 -7.46 13.33
CA GLN A 78 15.71 -7.67 11.90
C GLN A 78 15.56 -6.32 11.17
N HIS A 79 14.40 -6.06 10.56
CA HIS A 79 14.22 -4.97 9.62
C HIS A 79 13.81 -3.68 10.32
N LYS A 80 14.20 -2.54 9.74
CA LYS A 80 13.57 -1.26 10.09
C LYS A 80 12.13 -1.20 9.61
N GLY A 81 11.27 -0.74 10.50
CA GLY A 81 9.92 -0.27 10.23
C GLY A 81 9.83 1.24 10.35
N TYR A 82 8.70 1.78 9.89
CA TYR A 82 8.45 3.22 9.83
C TYR A 82 7.02 3.48 10.27
N CYS A 83 6.81 4.38 11.21
CA CYS A 83 5.48 4.81 11.60
C CYS A 83 5.41 6.34 11.72
N ILE A 84 4.20 6.87 11.68
CA ILE A 84 3.93 8.23 12.09
C ILE A 84 3.20 8.20 13.43
N ASP A 85 3.78 8.87 14.42
CA ASP A 85 3.12 9.24 15.66
C ASP A 85 2.34 10.54 15.43
N LEU A 86 1.02 10.42 15.50
CA LEU A 86 0.03 11.46 15.34
C LEU A 86 -0.40 12.10 16.66
N SER A 87 0.03 11.58 17.80
CA SER A 87 -0.38 12.08 19.13
C SER A 87 -0.11 13.57 19.33
N LYS A 88 0.88 14.12 18.61
CA LYS A 88 1.28 15.52 18.66
C LYS A 88 0.62 16.43 17.61
N TYR A 89 -0.25 15.90 16.77
CA TYR A 89 -0.89 16.68 15.68
C TYR A 89 -2.37 16.91 15.95
N CYS A 90 -2.78 18.17 15.89
CA CYS A 90 -4.18 18.58 15.98
C CYS A 90 -4.88 18.58 14.61
N ASP A 91 -4.10 18.76 13.54
CA ASP A 91 -4.61 18.90 12.17
C ASP A 91 -3.57 18.49 11.11
N LEU A 92 -4.07 18.26 9.88
CA LEU A 92 -3.24 17.87 8.74
C LEU A 92 -2.20 18.93 8.34
N ASP A 93 -2.52 20.22 8.41
CA ASP A 93 -1.60 21.30 7.98
C ASP A 93 -0.38 21.38 8.89
N THR A 94 -0.58 21.24 10.21
CA THR A 94 0.47 21.17 11.22
C THR A 94 1.39 19.97 10.95
N CYS A 95 0.82 18.78 10.71
CA CYS A 95 1.62 17.61 10.34
C CYS A 95 2.43 17.84 9.04
N LEU A 96 1.78 18.37 7.99
CA LEU A 96 2.46 18.64 6.72
C LEU A 96 3.58 19.67 6.87
N LYS A 97 3.38 20.72 7.68
CA LYS A 97 4.38 21.78 7.94
C LYS A 97 5.66 21.22 8.54
N GLU A 98 5.56 20.30 9.50
CA GLU A 98 6.72 19.66 10.12
C GLU A 98 7.41 18.69 9.16
N ARG A 99 6.62 17.89 8.43
CA ARG A 99 7.16 16.78 7.62
C ARG A 99 7.65 17.19 6.23
N PHE A 100 7.19 18.32 5.69
CA PHE A 100 7.43 18.70 4.30
C PHE A 100 7.88 20.16 4.14
N SER A 101 8.87 20.36 3.27
CA SER A 101 9.25 21.68 2.79
C SER A 101 8.06 22.42 2.15
N LYS A 102 8.11 23.76 2.12
CA LYS A 102 7.09 24.61 1.47
C LYS A 102 6.82 24.18 0.02
N SER A 103 7.87 23.90 -0.75
CA SER A 103 7.76 23.44 -2.14
C SER A 103 7.09 22.06 -2.25
N SER A 104 7.43 21.12 -1.38
CA SER A 104 6.81 19.79 -1.36
C SER A 104 5.33 19.85 -1.00
N ARG A 105 4.96 20.68 -0.01
CA ARG A 105 3.55 20.92 0.34
C ARG A 105 2.77 21.53 -0.83
N GLN A 106 3.37 22.49 -1.52
CA GLN A 106 2.76 23.09 -2.71
C GLN A 106 2.54 22.06 -3.83
N LEU A 107 3.48 21.14 -4.03
CA LEU A 107 3.34 20.06 -5.00
C LEU A 107 2.19 19.10 -4.65
N LEU A 108 2.02 18.75 -3.37
CA LEU A 108 0.90 17.91 -2.92
C LEU A 108 -0.45 18.58 -3.18
N ARG A 109 -0.56 19.86 -2.80
CA ARG A 109 -1.77 20.67 -3.00
C ARG A 109 -2.08 20.86 -4.48
N SER A 110 -1.07 21.17 -5.30
CA SER A 110 -1.26 21.40 -6.73
C SER A 110 -1.67 20.12 -7.46
N ALA A 111 -1.15 18.95 -7.06
CA ALA A 111 -1.56 17.67 -7.63
C ALA A 111 -3.03 17.36 -7.33
N LYS A 112 -3.48 17.55 -6.08
CA LYS A 112 -4.90 17.40 -5.68
C LYS A 112 -5.79 18.37 -6.46
N LYS A 113 -5.46 19.67 -6.45
CA LYS A 113 -6.19 20.70 -7.18
C LYS A 113 -6.25 20.40 -8.68
N ARG A 114 -5.17 19.84 -9.26
CA ARG A 114 -5.14 19.46 -10.67
C ARG A 114 -6.14 18.35 -10.98
N LEU A 115 -6.20 17.34 -10.11
CA LEU A 115 -7.13 16.22 -10.25
C LEU A 115 -8.57 16.73 -10.21
N GLU A 116 -8.91 17.55 -9.21
CA GLU A 116 -10.25 18.13 -9.01
C GLU A 116 -10.64 19.11 -10.13
N LEU A 117 -9.67 19.73 -10.79
CA LEU A 117 -9.92 20.57 -11.96
C LEU A 117 -10.24 19.75 -13.21
N CYS A 118 -9.57 18.61 -13.38
CA CYS A 118 -9.70 17.81 -14.60
C CYS A 118 -10.88 16.84 -14.56
N PHE A 119 -11.38 16.50 -13.37
CA PHE A 119 -12.32 15.41 -13.14
C PHE A 119 -13.29 15.73 -12.01
N ASN A 120 -14.43 15.05 -11.97
CA ASN A 120 -15.39 15.17 -10.90
C ASN A 120 -15.00 14.24 -9.74
N ILE A 121 -14.25 14.77 -8.78
CA ILE A 121 -13.62 13.96 -7.73
C ILE A 121 -14.41 13.99 -6.45
N SER A 122 -14.70 12.79 -5.92
CA SER A 122 -15.19 12.61 -4.56
C SER A 122 -14.33 11.57 -3.83
N HIS A 123 -14.46 11.49 -2.51
CA HIS A 123 -13.82 10.45 -1.72
C HIS A 123 -14.74 9.98 -0.61
N LYS A 124 -14.59 8.72 -0.19
CA LYS A 124 -15.32 8.15 0.93
C LYS A 124 -14.42 7.21 1.72
N ILE A 125 -14.57 7.27 3.04
CA ILE A 125 -13.92 6.35 3.98
C ILE A 125 -15.01 5.44 4.53
N TYR A 126 -14.91 4.15 4.22
CA TYR A 126 -15.79 3.12 4.74
C TYR A 126 -15.18 2.56 6.03
N TYR A 127 -15.83 2.85 7.15
CA TYR A 127 -15.42 2.44 8.49
C TYR A 127 -16.66 2.32 9.37
N GLY A 128 -17.01 1.11 9.79
CA GLY A 128 -18.24 0.81 10.52
C GLY A 128 -19.50 0.71 9.68
N GLY A 129 -19.42 0.87 8.36
CA GLY A 129 -20.58 0.79 7.47
C GLY A 129 -20.21 0.77 5.99
N ILE A 130 -20.69 -0.25 5.29
CA ILE A 130 -20.63 -0.39 3.83
C ILE A 130 -21.69 -1.40 3.40
N ASP A 131 -22.41 -1.07 2.33
CA ASP A 131 -23.33 -2.03 1.71
C ASP A 131 -22.55 -3.22 1.13
N LYS A 132 -23.11 -4.43 1.22
CA LYS A 132 -22.40 -5.65 0.80
C LYS A 132 -22.17 -5.68 -0.71
N GLN A 133 -23.18 -5.35 -1.51
CA GLN A 133 -23.04 -5.31 -2.96
C GLN A 133 -21.99 -4.28 -3.36
N HIS A 134 -22.05 -3.08 -2.78
CA HIS A 134 -21.05 -2.03 -3.03
C HIS A 134 -19.64 -2.44 -2.59
N TYR A 135 -19.50 -3.17 -1.48
CA TYR A 135 -18.22 -3.73 -1.05
C TYR A 135 -17.66 -4.70 -2.09
N ASP A 136 -18.47 -5.64 -2.58
CA ASP A 136 -18.03 -6.66 -3.54
C ASP A 136 -17.61 -6.01 -4.88
N GLU A 137 -18.35 -4.99 -5.33
CA GLU A 137 -17.98 -4.17 -6.50
C GLU A 137 -16.63 -3.46 -6.28
N LEU A 138 -16.44 -2.81 -5.13
CA LEU A 138 -15.17 -2.16 -4.80
C LEU A 138 -14.01 -3.14 -4.70
N PHE A 139 -14.20 -4.30 -4.08
CA PHE A 139 -13.14 -5.30 -3.92
C PHE A 139 -12.73 -5.92 -5.26
N THR A 140 -13.68 -6.11 -6.17
CA THR A 140 -13.38 -6.51 -7.56
C THR A 140 -12.51 -5.47 -8.26
N ARG A 141 -12.91 -4.19 -8.21
CA ARG A 141 -12.11 -3.09 -8.78
C ARG A 141 -10.75 -2.95 -8.12
N PHE A 142 -10.66 -3.21 -6.82
CA PHE A 142 -9.42 -3.15 -6.07
C PHE A 142 -8.44 -4.23 -6.54
N TYR A 143 -8.91 -5.46 -6.74
CA TYR A 143 -8.12 -6.54 -7.30
C TYR A 143 -7.57 -6.18 -8.69
N ASP A 144 -8.44 -5.69 -9.58
CA ASP A 144 -8.07 -5.36 -10.96
C ASP A 144 -7.01 -4.26 -11.01
N MET A 145 -7.20 -3.16 -10.27
CA MET A 145 -6.21 -2.09 -10.19
C MET A 145 -4.89 -2.59 -9.60
N LEU A 146 -4.92 -3.45 -8.58
CA LEU A 146 -3.72 -4.01 -7.97
C LEU A 146 -2.97 -4.91 -8.95
N LYS A 147 -3.68 -5.76 -9.70
CA LYS A 147 -3.14 -6.65 -10.72
C LYS A 147 -2.49 -5.83 -11.85
N LEU A 148 -3.23 -4.87 -12.43
CA LEU A 148 -2.72 -4.00 -13.49
C LEU A 148 -1.48 -3.21 -13.05
N ARG A 149 -1.50 -2.64 -11.84
CA ARG A 149 -0.34 -1.92 -11.30
C ARG A 149 0.86 -2.82 -11.08
N SER A 150 0.63 -4.06 -10.67
CA SER A 150 1.70 -5.05 -10.46
C SER A 150 2.35 -5.47 -11.78
N LEU A 151 1.54 -5.66 -12.83
CA LEU A 151 2.02 -5.88 -14.20
C LEU A 151 2.80 -4.68 -14.74
N GLU A 152 2.28 -3.45 -14.56
CA GLU A 152 2.98 -2.21 -14.97
C GLU A 152 4.36 -2.09 -14.29
N LYS A 153 4.48 -2.49 -13.02
CA LYS A 153 5.77 -2.47 -12.31
C LYS A 153 6.66 -3.69 -12.57
N GLY A 154 6.16 -4.72 -13.25
CA GLY A 154 6.84 -6.01 -13.38
C GLY A 154 7.10 -6.71 -12.04
N ILE A 155 6.22 -6.52 -11.05
CA ILE A 155 6.35 -7.11 -9.72
C ILE A 155 5.35 -8.24 -9.51
N ASN A 156 5.81 -9.31 -8.85
CA ASN A 156 4.94 -10.35 -8.34
C ASN A 156 4.38 -9.91 -6.98
N ASN A 157 3.14 -9.42 -6.98
CA ASN A 157 2.50 -8.88 -5.79
C ASN A 157 1.91 -9.99 -4.92
N ARG A 158 2.48 -10.18 -3.73
CA ARG A 158 2.08 -11.24 -2.79
C ARG A 158 0.62 -11.12 -2.35
N ASN A 159 0.08 -9.91 -2.29
CA ASN A 159 -1.31 -9.69 -1.87
C ASN A 159 -2.32 -10.30 -2.84
N LEU A 160 -2.00 -10.43 -4.12
CA LEU A 160 -2.88 -11.09 -5.10
C LEU A 160 -3.05 -12.59 -4.82
N ARG A 161 -2.10 -13.22 -4.12
CA ARG A 161 -2.16 -14.65 -3.76
C ARG A 161 -3.02 -14.92 -2.53
N HIS A 162 -3.30 -13.89 -1.74
CA HIS A 162 -4.06 -13.98 -0.50
C HIS A 162 -5.40 -13.24 -0.61
N TRP A 163 -5.85 -12.96 -1.84
CA TRP A 163 -7.00 -12.09 -2.06
C TRP A 163 -8.32 -12.70 -1.54
N ASP A 164 -8.49 -14.00 -1.69
CA ASP A 164 -9.70 -14.71 -1.22
C ASP A 164 -9.86 -14.57 0.29
N LEU A 165 -8.76 -14.75 1.03
CA LEU A 165 -8.70 -14.53 2.47
C LEU A 165 -9.09 -13.10 2.86
N TYR A 166 -8.67 -12.09 2.08
CA TYR A 166 -9.04 -10.70 2.34
C TYR A 166 -10.52 -10.46 2.06
N THR A 167 -11.04 -11.01 0.98
CA THR A 167 -12.45 -10.87 0.56
C THR A 167 -13.40 -11.48 1.60
N GLU A 168 -13.01 -12.61 2.19
CA GLU A 168 -13.78 -13.29 3.24
C GLU A 168 -13.85 -12.48 4.54
N LYS A 169 -12.72 -11.91 4.98
CA LYS A 169 -12.62 -11.28 6.31
C LYS A 169 -12.97 -9.79 6.30
N VAL A 170 -12.50 -9.04 5.31
CA VAL A 170 -12.43 -7.57 5.39
C VAL A 170 -13.81 -6.91 5.49
N TYR A 171 -14.85 -7.47 4.86
CA TYR A 171 -16.21 -6.94 4.99
C TYR A 171 -16.65 -6.83 6.46
N ASN A 172 -16.60 -7.95 7.19
CA ASN A 172 -16.95 -7.99 8.61
C ASN A 172 -16.02 -7.11 9.45
N MET A 173 -14.74 -7.04 9.09
CA MET A 173 -13.80 -6.15 9.77
C MET A 173 -14.14 -4.67 9.56
N ILE A 174 -14.64 -4.26 8.39
CA ILE A 174 -15.12 -2.89 8.18
C ILE A 174 -16.33 -2.62 9.07
N LEU A 175 -17.32 -3.52 9.10
CA LEU A 175 -18.51 -3.37 9.96
C LEU A 175 -18.14 -3.25 11.44
N ASN A 176 -17.17 -4.05 11.88
CA ASN A 176 -16.68 -4.05 13.26
C ASN A 176 -15.66 -2.94 13.57
N LYS A 177 -15.44 -1.97 12.66
CA LYS A 177 -14.46 -0.88 12.84
C LYS A 177 -13.02 -1.38 13.08
N GLN A 178 -12.69 -2.52 12.49
CA GLN A 178 -11.39 -3.19 12.55
C GLN A 178 -10.57 -3.07 11.25
N ALA A 179 -11.20 -2.57 10.18
CA ALA A 179 -10.59 -2.24 8.90
C ALA A 179 -11.28 -1.00 8.31
N SER A 180 -10.60 -0.28 7.42
CA SER A 180 -11.21 0.77 6.62
C SER A 180 -10.79 0.70 5.16
N LEU A 181 -11.70 1.11 4.27
CA LEU A 181 -11.40 1.41 2.87
C LEU A 181 -11.45 2.92 2.66
N VAL A 182 -10.35 3.49 2.16
CA VAL A 182 -10.31 4.87 1.66
C VAL A 182 -10.39 4.81 0.14
N VAL A 183 -11.44 5.37 -0.43
CA VAL A 183 -11.70 5.33 -1.87
C VAL A 183 -11.78 6.75 -2.42
N ILE A 184 -11.07 7.00 -3.51
CA ILE A 184 -11.24 8.20 -4.34
C ILE A 184 -12.00 7.78 -5.59
N TYR A 185 -13.03 8.54 -5.94
CA TYR A 185 -13.85 8.34 -7.12
C TYR A 185 -13.63 9.45 -8.14
N ASN A 186 -13.70 9.08 -9.42
CA ASN A 186 -14.08 9.99 -10.49
C ASN A 186 -15.53 9.66 -10.88
N ASP A 187 -16.44 10.59 -10.63
CA ASP A 187 -17.89 10.33 -10.62
C ASP A 187 -18.23 9.17 -9.68
N ARG A 188 -18.72 8.05 -10.23
CA ARG A 188 -19.03 6.81 -9.52
C ARG A 188 -17.92 5.76 -9.64
N THR A 189 -16.88 6.02 -10.43
CA THR A 189 -15.82 5.04 -10.71
C THR A 189 -14.70 5.15 -9.67
N PRO A 190 -14.37 4.10 -8.92
CA PRO A 190 -13.24 4.13 -8.00
C PRO A 190 -11.92 4.18 -8.77
N ILE A 191 -11.12 5.22 -8.55
CA ILE A 191 -9.82 5.43 -9.22
C ILE A 191 -8.63 5.19 -8.29
N ASN A 192 -8.88 5.08 -6.99
CA ASN A 192 -7.89 4.71 -5.99
C ASN A 192 -8.56 4.09 -4.77
N ILE A 193 -7.96 3.02 -4.24
CA ILE A 193 -8.44 2.30 -3.06
C ILE A 193 -7.25 1.99 -2.15
N SER A 194 -7.44 2.26 -0.86
CA SER A 194 -6.52 1.85 0.21
C SER A 194 -7.27 1.06 1.28
N LEU A 195 -6.77 -0.11 1.63
CA LEU A 195 -7.18 -0.93 2.76
C LEU A 195 -6.21 -0.72 3.92
N ASN A 196 -6.77 -0.40 5.09
CA ASN A 196 -6.04 -0.19 6.33
C ASN A 196 -6.65 -1.06 7.44
N MET A 197 -5.81 -1.63 8.29
CA MET A 197 -6.24 -2.46 9.42
C MET A 197 -6.17 -1.64 10.71
N HIS A 198 -7.21 -1.70 11.53
CA HIS A 198 -7.33 -0.89 12.74
C HIS A 198 -7.19 -1.78 13.98
N LEU A 199 -6.43 -1.30 14.95
CA LEU A 199 -6.33 -1.88 16.28
C LEU A 199 -6.39 -0.74 17.30
N LYS A 200 -7.58 -0.48 17.82
CA LYS A 200 -7.88 0.71 18.64
C LYS A 200 -7.37 1.98 17.94
N ASN A 201 -6.45 2.70 18.57
CA ASN A 201 -5.83 3.93 18.11
C ASN A 201 -4.52 3.70 17.30
N THR A 202 -4.25 2.47 16.89
CA THR A 202 -3.16 2.11 15.96
C THR A 202 -3.73 1.65 14.63
N VAL A 203 -3.17 2.14 13.52
CA VAL A 203 -3.56 1.75 12.16
C VAL A 203 -2.38 1.19 11.39
N PHE A 204 -2.55 0.03 10.76
CA PHE A 204 -1.57 -0.60 9.89
C PHE A 204 -1.98 -0.38 8.42
N LEU A 205 -1.11 0.28 7.65
CA LEU A 205 -1.34 0.44 6.22
C LEU A 205 -1.08 -0.87 5.50
N PHE A 206 -2.09 -1.40 4.83
CA PHE A 206 -2.02 -2.76 4.30
C PHE A 206 -1.82 -2.79 2.78
N ILE A 207 -2.81 -2.32 2.01
CA ILE A 207 -2.74 -2.33 0.55
C ILE A 207 -3.25 -1.00 0.02
N THR A 208 -2.49 -0.37 -0.87
CA THR A 208 -2.94 0.80 -1.63
C THR A 208 -2.65 0.58 -3.09
N THR A 209 -3.64 0.85 -3.94
CA THR A 209 -3.48 0.86 -5.40
C THR A 209 -4.31 1.98 -6.02
N TYR A 210 -4.10 2.22 -7.31
CA TYR A 210 -4.81 3.22 -8.07
C TYR A 210 -4.85 2.85 -9.54
N ASP A 211 -5.77 3.48 -10.27
CA ASP A 211 -5.89 3.37 -11.72
C ASP A 211 -4.67 4.05 -12.39
N ILE A 212 -3.89 3.26 -13.12
CA ILE A 212 -2.62 3.66 -13.73
C ILE A 212 -2.78 4.79 -14.76
N ASP A 213 -3.97 4.97 -15.34
CA ASP A 213 -4.26 6.05 -16.28
C ASP A 213 -4.14 7.42 -15.60
N TYR A 214 -4.41 7.51 -14.30
CA TYR A 214 -4.29 8.72 -13.48
C TYR A 214 -2.88 8.95 -12.93
N SER A 215 -1.86 8.22 -13.40
CA SER A 215 -0.50 8.26 -12.84
C SER A 215 0.13 9.66 -12.76
N LYS A 216 -0.24 10.61 -13.65
CA LYS A 216 0.22 12.01 -13.60
C LYS A 216 -0.31 12.80 -12.39
N PHE A 217 -1.44 12.39 -11.83
CA PHE A 217 -2.15 13.11 -10.76
C PHE A 217 -1.72 12.71 -9.34
N ARG A 218 -0.77 11.78 -9.18
CA ARG A 218 -0.19 11.38 -7.88
C ARG A 218 -1.25 10.92 -6.86
N LEU A 219 -2.24 10.13 -7.29
CA LEU A 219 -3.38 9.68 -6.47
C LEU A 219 -3.00 9.13 -5.08
N GLY A 220 -1.91 8.38 -4.97
CA GLY A 220 -1.46 7.86 -3.67
C GLY A 220 -1.14 8.95 -2.63
N HIS A 221 -0.65 10.12 -3.05
CA HIS A 221 -0.42 11.23 -2.14
C HIS A 221 -1.72 11.92 -1.72
N THR A 222 -2.67 12.08 -2.65
CA THR A 222 -4.00 12.60 -2.35
C THR A 222 -4.75 11.69 -1.38
N ASN A 223 -4.73 10.38 -1.63
CA ASN A 223 -5.29 9.37 -0.72
C ASN A 223 -4.70 9.46 0.67
N TRP A 224 -3.37 9.57 0.75
CA TRP A 224 -2.68 9.64 2.02
C TRP A 224 -3.03 10.92 2.81
N MET A 225 -3.17 12.07 2.15
CA MET A 225 -3.63 13.30 2.82
C MET A 225 -5.07 13.16 3.35
N ILE A 226 -5.97 12.55 2.57
CA ILE A 226 -7.36 12.28 2.98
C ILE A 226 -7.38 11.36 4.20
N LEU A 227 -6.64 10.26 4.15
CA LEU A 227 -6.55 9.30 5.24
C LEU A 227 -5.96 9.95 6.50
N LEU A 228 -4.85 10.69 6.37
CA LEU A 228 -4.16 11.32 7.49
C LEU A 228 -5.05 12.35 8.21
N ASP A 229 -5.79 13.18 7.46
CA ASP A 229 -6.76 14.12 8.03
C ASP A 229 -7.86 13.38 8.83
N TRP A 230 -8.39 12.30 8.27
CA TRP A 230 -9.39 11.48 8.96
C TRP A 230 -8.84 10.80 10.21
N LEU A 231 -7.61 10.27 10.16
CA LEU A 231 -6.97 9.59 11.29
C LEU A 231 -6.73 10.55 12.47
N ILE A 232 -6.27 11.77 12.20
CA ILE A 232 -6.09 12.81 13.23
C ILE A 232 -7.44 13.14 13.88
N LYS A 233 -8.48 13.35 13.08
CA LYS A 233 -9.85 13.64 13.58
C LYS A 233 -10.48 12.49 14.35
N ASN A 234 -10.02 11.25 14.15
CA ASN A 234 -10.49 10.05 14.86
C ASN A 234 -9.53 9.62 15.98
N HIS A 235 -8.64 10.52 16.43
CA HIS A 235 -7.73 10.30 17.56
C HIS A 235 -6.85 9.04 17.43
N VAL A 236 -6.49 8.68 16.20
CA VAL A 236 -5.47 7.64 15.95
C VAL A 236 -4.13 8.21 16.38
N LYS A 237 -3.37 7.43 17.14
CA LYS A 237 -2.04 7.82 17.62
C LYS A 237 -0.94 7.30 16.72
N ILE A 238 -0.97 6.03 16.34
CA ILE A 238 0.11 5.42 15.55
C ILE A 238 -0.42 4.98 14.19
N VAL A 239 0.31 5.33 13.13
CA VAL A 239 0.08 4.76 11.79
C VAL A 239 1.34 4.09 11.29
N ASP A 240 1.29 2.77 11.18
CA ASP A 240 2.40 1.93 10.77
C ASP A 240 2.45 1.75 9.25
N PHE A 241 3.57 2.14 8.65
CA PHE A 241 3.88 1.86 7.25
C PHE A 241 4.54 0.49 7.07
N SER A 242 4.97 -0.18 8.14
CA SER A 242 5.75 -1.43 8.14
C SER A 242 7.11 -1.30 7.41
N LYS A 243 7.75 -2.42 7.10
CA LYS A 243 9.04 -2.51 6.37
C LYS A 243 8.89 -2.33 4.85
N GLY A 244 9.92 -1.86 4.14
CA GLY A 244 9.92 -1.74 2.68
C GLY A 244 10.39 -0.39 2.15
N ASN A 245 9.77 0.13 1.08
CA ASN A 245 10.19 1.32 0.30
C ASN A 245 10.59 2.52 1.18
N VAL A 246 11.89 2.64 1.44
CA VAL A 246 12.46 3.53 2.46
C VAL A 246 12.23 5.00 2.13
N ALA A 247 12.33 5.40 0.85
CA ALA A 247 12.27 6.82 0.47
C ALA A 247 10.88 7.43 0.67
N TYR A 248 9.81 6.72 0.29
CA TYR A 248 8.43 7.18 0.52
C TYR A 248 8.10 7.19 2.02
N LYS A 249 8.48 6.13 2.73
CA LYS A 249 8.17 5.98 4.16
C LYS A 249 8.87 7.03 5.01
N LYS A 250 10.18 7.27 4.81
CA LYS A 250 10.93 8.33 5.50
C LYS A 250 10.34 9.72 5.31
N ARG A 251 9.68 9.97 4.16
CA ARG A 251 9.04 11.25 3.89
C ARG A 251 7.84 11.49 4.81
N TRP A 252 7.04 10.45 5.09
CA TRP A 252 5.81 10.56 5.87
C TRP A 252 5.97 10.18 7.34
N ALA A 253 6.80 9.18 7.65
CA ALA A 253 7.05 8.68 8.99
C ALA A 253 7.93 9.62 9.80
N ASN A 254 7.54 9.95 11.03
CA ASN A 254 8.37 10.70 11.97
C ASN A 254 9.14 9.82 12.95
N THR A 255 8.87 8.51 12.94
CA THR A 255 9.50 7.53 13.82
C THR A 255 9.99 6.32 13.03
N GLU A 256 11.23 5.91 13.28
CA GLU A 256 11.77 4.61 12.85
C GLU A 256 11.73 3.65 14.04
N TYR A 257 11.48 2.37 13.78
CA TYR A 257 11.50 1.33 14.80
C TYR A 257 12.11 0.05 14.23
N GLU A 258 12.43 -0.93 15.08
CA GLU A 258 13.02 -2.19 14.65
C GLU A 258 11.99 -3.33 14.73
N PHE A 259 12.02 -4.22 13.76
CA PHE A 259 11.31 -5.50 13.84
C PHE A 259 12.19 -6.53 14.52
N GLU A 260 11.61 -7.27 15.46
CA GLU A 260 12.25 -8.35 16.19
C GLU A 260 11.64 -9.70 15.81
N TYR A 261 12.50 -10.72 15.76
CA TYR A 261 12.10 -12.12 15.62
C TYR A 261 12.32 -12.80 16.96
N HIS A 262 11.24 -13.34 17.51
CA HIS A 262 11.24 -13.98 18.82
C HIS A 262 11.21 -15.50 18.66
N LEU A 263 12.21 -16.16 19.21
CA LEU A 263 12.32 -17.61 19.25
C LEU A 263 11.94 -18.11 20.64
N PHE A 264 10.96 -19.02 20.69
CA PHE A 264 10.59 -19.80 21.87
C PHE A 264 10.94 -21.27 21.62
N TYR A 265 11.67 -21.87 22.54
CA TYR A 265 12.20 -23.23 22.39
C TYR A 265 12.34 -23.93 23.75
N ASP A 266 12.32 -25.25 23.74
CA ASP A 266 12.56 -26.06 24.95
C ASP A 266 14.06 -26.06 25.29
N THR A 267 14.40 -25.62 26.51
CA THR A 267 15.77 -25.63 27.05
C THR A 267 16.13 -26.97 27.69
N SER A 268 15.19 -27.84 28.01
CA SER A 268 15.52 -29.19 28.49
C SER A 268 16.07 -30.07 27.36
N ASP A 269 15.62 -29.85 26.12
CA ASP A 269 16.08 -30.58 24.93
C ASP A 269 17.33 -29.94 24.28
N ILE A 270 18.45 -30.68 24.27
CA ILE A 270 19.71 -30.24 23.66
C ILE A 270 19.61 -30.05 22.15
N ARG A 271 18.78 -30.84 21.44
CA ARG A 271 18.59 -30.70 20.00
C ARG A 271 17.84 -29.42 19.69
N SER A 272 16.79 -29.12 20.47
CA SER A 272 16.06 -27.85 20.45
C SER A 272 16.99 -26.66 20.69
N LYS A 273 17.81 -26.69 21.76
CA LYS A 273 18.82 -25.66 22.06
C LYS A 273 19.77 -25.39 20.90
N MET A 274 20.42 -26.44 20.38
CA MET A 274 21.38 -26.31 19.28
C MET A 274 20.73 -25.74 18.02
N LYS A 275 19.52 -26.20 17.69
CA LYS A 275 18.78 -25.70 16.54
C LYS A 275 18.34 -24.24 16.72
N ALA A 276 17.95 -23.83 17.92
CA ALA A 276 17.61 -22.45 18.24
C ALA A 276 18.83 -21.52 18.12
N ILE A 277 20.01 -21.96 18.59
CA ILE A 277 21.27 -21.22 18.43
C ILE A 277 21.64 -21.07 16.96
N TRP A 278 21.60 -22.16 16.19
CA TRP A 278 21.86 -22.12 14.75
C TRP A 278 20.92 -21.17 14.03
N LEU A 279 19.61 -21.23 14.33
CA LEU A 279 18.60 -20.37 13.71
C LEU A 279 18.82 -18.90 14.08
N ALA A 280 19.12 -18.60 15.35
CA ALA A 280 19.44 -17.25 15.79
C ALA A 280 20.67 -16.69 15.06
N LYS A 281 21.77 -17.46 14.98
CA LYS A 281 22.98 -17.08 14.26
C LYS A 281 22.71 -16.88 12.76
N LYS A 282 21.95 -17.76 12.13
CA LYS A 282 21.52 -17.60 10.73
C LYS A 282 20.77 -16.28 10.52
N LEU A 283 19.80 -15.95 11.39
CA LEU A 283 19.04 -14.71 11.30
C LEU A 283 19.90 -13.46 11.53
N GLN A 284 20.86 -13.52 12.45
CA GLN A 284 21.84 -12.45 12.69
C GLN A 284 22.76 -12.24 11.48
N ILE A 285 23.25 -13.31 10.85
CA ILE A 285 24.06 -13.23 9.62
C ILE A 285 23.24 -12.60 8.50
N LEU A 286 21.99 -13.04 8.30
CA LEU A 286 21.11 -12.43 7.29
C LEU A 286 20.88 -10.94 7.58
N GLN A 287 20.75 -10.54 8.84
CA GLN A 287 20.66 -9.13 9.20
C GLN A 287 21.94 -8.36 8.89
N PHE A 288 23.09 -8.92 9.24
CA PHE A 288 24.39 -8.32 8.94
C PHE A 288 24.59 -8.09 7.43
N LEU A 289 24.25 -9.09 6.61
CA LEU A 289 24.33 -8.98 5.14
C LEU A 289 23.39 -7.90 4.58
N ARG A 290 22.20 -7.74 5.18
CA ARG A 290 21.25 -6.66 4.82
C ARG A 290 21.77 -5.29 5.21
N ASN A 291 22.36 -5.15 6.40
CA ASN A 291 22.96 -3.87 6.85
C ASN A 291 24.12 -3.43 5.94
N LYS A 292 24.83 -4.39 5.33
CA LYS A 292 25.87 -4.14 4.32
C LYS A 292 25.32 -3.94 2.90
N ASN A 293 24.00 -3.91 2.70
CA ASN A 293 23.31 -3.80 1.40
C ASN A 293 23.66 -4.91 0.39
N ILE A 294 24.26 -6.03 0.82
CA ILE A 294 24.67 -7.15 -0.05
C ILE A 294 23.46 -7.79 -0.73
N ASN A 295 22.33 -7.84 -0.02
CA ASN A 295 21.05 -8.28 -0.58
C ASN A 295 20.61 -7.46 -1.80
N THR A 296 20.81 -6.14 -1.77
CA THR A 296 20.43 -5.24 -2.88
C THR A 296 21.26 -5.54 -4.12
N TYR A 297 22.57 -5.77 -3.95
CA TYR A 297 23.45 -6.19 -5.05
C TYR A 297 23.03 -7.54 -5.62
N TYR A 298 22.78 -8.53 -4.76
CA TYR A 298 22.34 -9.88 -5.16
C TYR A 298 21.02 -9.87 -5.95
N TYR A 299 20.00 -9.15 -5.49
CA TYR A 299 18.72 -9.07 -6.22
C TYR A 299 18.82 -8.22 -7.48
N LYS A 300 19.72 -7.24 -7.54
CA LYS A 300 19.97 -6.45 -8.75
C LYS A 300 20.62 -7.30 -9.84
N THR A 301 21.59 -8.15 -9.50
CA THR A 301 22.26 -9.04 -10.46
C THR A 301 21.33 -10.16 -10.92
N LEU A 302 20.61 -10.81 -10.02
CA LEU A 302 19.57 -11.78 -10.37
C LEU A 302 18.44 -11.17 -11.20
N GLY A 303 18.03 -9.95 -10.89
CA GLY A 303 17.02 -9.21 -11.63
C GLY A 303 17.47 -8.88 -13.06
N TRP A 304 18.75 -8.57 -13.25
CA TRP A 304 19.34 -8.39 -14.57
C TRP A 304 19.33 -9.70 -15.38
N LEU A 305 19.69 -10.83 -14.75
CA LEU A 305 19.69 -12.16 -15.39
C LEU A 305 18.29 -12.72 -15.69
N LYS A 306 17.28 -12.38 -14.87
CA LYS A 306 15.90 -12.91 -14.97
C LYS A 306 14.91 -11.95 -15.62
N ARG A 307 15.37 -10.85 -16.22
CA ARG A 307 14.50 -9.88 -16.90
C ARG A 307 13.81 -10.54 -18.10
N LYS A 308 12.63 -11.09 -17.87
CA LYS A 308 11.58 -11.21 -18.88
C LYS A 308 10.83 -9.89 -18.90
N ASP A 309 10.84 -9.20 -20.03
CA ASP A 309 10.16 -7.93 -20.22
C ASP A 309 8.65 -8.16 -20.37
N ASN A 310 7.98 -8.51 -19.27
CA ASN A 310 6.53 -8.70 -19.21
C ASN A 310 5.82 -7.42 -18.70
N SER A 311 6.52 -6.29 -18.70
CA SER A 311 5.93 -5.01 -18.29
C SER A 311 4.99 -4.49 -19.38
N ILE A 312 3.90 -3.85 -18.99
CA ILE A 312 3.00 -3.20 -19.94
C ILE A 312 3.78 -2.04 -20.58
N LYS A 313 4.21 -2.20 -21.84
CA LYS A 313 4.83 -1.12 -22.61
C LYS A 313 3.78 -0.09 -22.98
N ILE A 314 3.96 1.12 -22.49
CA ILE A 314 3.16 2.27 -22.93
C ILE A 314 3.61 2.60 -24.35
N LYS A 315 2.67 2.68 -25.30
CA LYS A 315 2.99 3.13 -26.65
C LYS A 315 3.64 4.52 -26.58
N ASN A 316 4.75 4.68 -27.27
CA ASN A 316 5.34 6.00 -27.44
C ASN A 316 4.37 6.86 -28.24
N TYR A 317 4.38 8.17 -28.00
CA TYR A 317 3.51 9.09 -28.72
C TYR A 317 4.18 10.44 -28.90
N GLN A 318 3.75 11.16 -29.94
CA GLN A 318 4.11 12.55 -30.18
C GLN A 318 2.87 13.43 -30.13
N LEU A 319 3.05 14.64 -29.64
CA LEU A 319 2.02 15.68 -29.61
C LEU A 319 2.47 16.84 -30.49
N GLU A 320 1.62 17.23 -31.43
CA GLU A 320 1.84 18.37 -32.30
C GLU A 320 0.65 19.31 -32.16
N VAL A 321 0.89 20.57 -31.78
CA VAL A 321 -0.17 21.58 -31.74
C VAL A 321 -0.53 21.95 -33.18
N GLN A 322 -1.82 21.99 -33.45
CA GLN A 322 -2.39 22.33 -34.75
C GLN A 322 -3.24 23.59 -34.61
N SER A 323 -3.21 24.44 -35.64
CA SER A 323 -4.00 25.67 -35.66
C SER A 323 -5.50 25.40 -35.84
N LYS A 324 -5.85 24.33 -36.57
CA LYS A 324 -7.23 23.93 -36.84
C LYS A 324 -7.38 22.41 -36.86
N LEU A 325 -8.60 21.94 -36.62
CA LEU A 325 -8.97 20.54 -36.80
C LEU A 325 -9.00 20.22 -38.31
N PRO A 326 -8.55 19.03 -38.76
CA PRO A 326 -8.78 18.56 -40.11
C PRO A 326 -10.27 18.53 -40.48
N ASP A 327 -10.57 18.31 -41.77
CA ASP A 327 -11.95 18.16 -42.23
C ASP A 327 -12.66 17.07 -41.41
N LYS A 328 -13.83 17.40 -40.85
CA LYS A 328 -14.61 16.45 -40.04
C LYS A 328 -14.99 15.20 -40.82
N LYS A 329 -15.07 15.27 -42.15
CA LYS A 329 -15.33 14.09 -43.00
C LYS A 329 -14.21 13.03 -42.91
N SER A 330 -12.99 13.42 -42.57
CA SER A 330 -11.87 12.49 -42.39
C SER A 330 -11.69 12.02 -40.94
N LEU A 331 -12.64 12.35 -40.06
CA LEU A 331 -12.52 12.14 -38.62
C LEU A 331 -13.73 11.40 -38.05
N GLU A 332 -13.46 10.49 -37.11
CA GLU A 332 -14.46 9.80 -36.32
C GLU A 332 -14.38 10.28 -34.86
N ALA A 333 -15.45 10.82 -34.30
CA ALA A 333 -15.49 11.16 -32.88
C ALA A 333 -15.48 9.88 -32.02
N ILE A 334 -14.60 9.82 -31.03
CA ILE A 334 -14.48 8.64 -30.16
C ILE A 334 -14.95 8.94 -28.73
N ASP A 335 -15.76 8.04 -28.18
CA ASP A 335 -16.00 7.97 -26.74
C ASP A 335 -14.93 7.09 -26.08
N PHE A 336 -13.85 7.72 -25.62
CA PHE A 336 -12.76 7.01 -24.95
C PHE A 336 -13.10 6.59 -23.51
N ARG A 337 -14.24 7.04 -22.95
CA ARG A 337 -14.61 6.80 -21.55
C ARG A 337 -15.40 5.52 -21.40
N GLY A 338 -16.45 5.36 -22.22
CA GLY A 338 -17.32 4.20 -22.23
C GLY A 338 -16.84 3.06 -23.14
N ASN A 339 -15.98 3.33 -24.12
CA ASN A 339 -15.56 2.32 -25.09
C ASN A 339 -14.21 1.67 -24.73
N ASN A 340 -14.26 0.39 -24.37
CA ASN A 340 -13.09 -0.44 -24.03
C ASN A 340 -12.03 -0.48 -25.16
N LYS A 341 -12.44 -0.32 -26.42
CA LYS A 341 -11.54 -0.31 -27.59
C LYS A 341 -10.47 0.78 -27.47
N TYR A 342 -10.74 1.88 -26.77
CA TYR A 342 -9.85 3.03 -26.69
C TYR A 342 -9.15 3.19 -25.33
N PHE A 343 -9.19 2.18 -24.46
CA PHE A 343 -8.56 2.27 -23.13
C PHE A 343 -7.07 2.57 -23.16
N TYR A 344 -6.33 2.11 -24.18
CA TYR A 344 -4.91 2.44 -24.34
C TYR A 344 -4.63 3.94 -24.51
N LEU A 345 -5.63 4.74 -24.89
CA LEU A 345 -5.51 6.20 -25.03
C LEU A 345 -5.73 6.94 -23.71
N LYS A 346 -6.43 6.36 -22.72
CA LYS A 346 -6.84 7.06 -21.50
C LYS A 346 -5.66 7.72 -20.80
N ARG A 347 -4.56 7.00 -20.61
CA ARG A 347 -3.33 7.56 -20.01
C ARG A 347 -2.77 8.76 -20.77
N ILE A 348 -2.79 8.73 -22.10
CA ILE A 348 -2.29 9.82 -22.95
C ILE A 348 -3.21 11.02 -22.81
N ILE A 349 -4.53 10.79 -22.90
CA ILE A 349 -5.58 11.81 -22.73
C ILE A 349 -5.46 12.45 -21.35
N TYR A 350 -5.38 11.67 -20.27
CA TYR A 350 -5.29 12.18 -18.91
C TYR A 350 -3.99 12.94 -18.65
N SER A 351 -2.89 12.52 -19.29
CA SER A 351 -1.64 13.29 -19.28
C SER A 351 -1.79 14.64 -20.00
N TYR A 352 -2.55 14.68 -21.09
CA TYR A 352 -2.89 15.91 -21.79
C TYR A 352 -3.77 16.83 -20.92
N LEU A 353 -4.86 16.31 -20.33
CA LEU A 353 -5.74 17.07 -19.43
C LEU A 353 -4.95 17.70 -18.27
N TYR A 354 -4.04 16.92 -17.67
CA TYR A 354 -3.14 17.41 -16.63
C TYR A 354 -2.34 18.63 -17.11
N ARG A 355 -1.73 18.57 -18.31
CA ARG A 355 -0.91 19.66 -18.86
C ARG A 355 -1.76 20.87 -19.27
N ALA A 356 -2.92 20.64 -19.87
CA ALA A 356 -3.79 21.66 -20.45
C ALA A 356 -4.68 22.38 -19.41
N PHE A 357 -4.74 21.87 -18.16
CA PHE A 357 -5.68 22.36 -17.15
C PHE A 357 -7.12 22.29 -17.68
N LEU A 358 -7.52 21.12 -18.20
CA LEU A 358 -8.79 20.96 -18.91
C LEU A 358 -9.68 19.96 -18.18
N TYR A 359 -10.93 20.34 -17.94
CA TYR A 359 -11.97 19.43 -17.45
C TYR A 359 -12.31 18.41 -18.53
N VAL A 360 -12.44 17.14 -18.16
CA VAL A 360 -12.58 16.02 -19.09
C VAL A 360 -13.74 16.16 -20.08
N GLU A 361 -14.87 16.74 -19.66
CA GLU A 361 -16.04 16.96 -20.55
C GLU A 361 -15.78 17.99 -21.65
N ASN A 362 -14.80 18.88 -21.45
CA ASN A 362 -14.45 19.93 -22.39
C ASN A 362 -13.45 19.46 -23.46
N LEU A 363 -13.13 18.16 -23.49
CA LEU A 363 -12.28 17.54 -24.49
C LEU A 363 -13.10 16.71 -25.47
N ARG A 364 -12.95 17.01 -26.76
CA ARG A 364 -13.40 16.11 -27.84
C ARG A 364 -12.19 15.37 -28.40
N VAL A 365 -12.35 14.07 -28.61
CA VAL A 365 -11.30 13.23 -29.18
C VAL A 365 -11.80 12.66 -30.49
N TYR A 366 -10.97 12.76 -31.52
CA TYR A 366 -11.24 12.22 -32.84
C TYR A 366 -10.15 11.24 -33.23
N LYS A 367 -10.54 10.23 -33.99
CA LYS A 367 -9.64 9.32 -34.69
C LYS A 367 -9.56 9.72 -36.15
N ASP A 368 -8.37 9.68 -36.72
CA ASP A 368 -8.16 9.88 -38.14
C ASP A 368 -8.60 8.63 -38.93
N LEU A 369 -9.42 8.83 -39.97
CA LEU A 369 -9.92 7.73 -40.81
C LEU A 369 -8.89 7.24 -41.83
N GLN A 370 -7.92 8.09 -42.20
CA GLN A 370 -6.86 7.77 -43.15
C GLN A 370 -5.65 7.13 -42.46
N SER A 371 -5.45 7.41 -41.17
CA SER A 371 -4.32 6.87 -40.40
C SER A 371 -4.75 6.26 -39.05
N LYS A 372 -4.51 4.95 -38.90
CA LYS A 372 -4.96 4.17 -37.72
C LYS A 372 -4.31 4.59 -36.40
N ASP A 373 -3.14 5.23 -36.45
CA ASP A 373 -2.34 5.62 -35.29
C ASP A 373 -2.39 7.13 -35.00
N VAL A 374 -3.26 7.88 -35.69
CA VAL A 374 -3.41 9.32 -35.51
C VAL A 374 -4.74 9.68 -34.85
N TYR A 375 -4.66 10.56 -33.87
CA TYR A 375 -5.80 11.07 -33.12
C TYR A 375 -5.70 12.60 -32.98
N TYR A 376 -6.83 13.25 -32.74
CA TYR A 376 -6.91 14.69 -32.52
C TYR A 376 -7.64 14.98 -31.23
N PHE A 377 -7.01 15.79 -30.38
CA PHE A 377 -7.57 16.29 -29.13
C PHE A 377 -7.99 17.72 -29.36
N GLN A 378 -9.29 18.00 -29.31
CA GLN A 378 -9.84 19.33 -29.50
C GLN A 378 -10.38 19.87 -28.17
N SER A 379 -9.86 21.02 -27.78
CA SER A 379 -10.40 21.84 -26.69
C SER A 379 -10.80 23.22 -27.22
N GLN A 380 -11.34 24.08 -26.36
CA GLN A 380 -11.59 25.49 -26.72
C GLN A 380 -10.29 26.28 -26.99
N LYS A 381 -9.16 25.84 -26.45
CA LYS A 381 -7.88 26.58 -26.50
C LYS A 381 -7.04 26.18 -27.70
N GLU A 382 -7.01 24.89 -28.02
CA GLU A 382 -6.10 24.34 -29.01
C GLU A 382 -6.63 23.01 -29.57
N VAL A 383 -6.09 22.65 -30.74
CA VAL A 383 -6.16 21.31 -31.30
C VAL A 383 -4.78 20.69 -31.21
N VAL A 384 -4.70 19.45 -30.73
CA VAL A 384 -3.45 18.70 -30.63
C VAL A 384 -3.57 17.41 -31.41
N LYS A 385 -2.71 17.22 -32.40
CA LYS A 385 -2.53 15.96 -33.11
C LYS A 385 -1.67 15.03 -32.25
N VAL A 386 -2.11 13.79 -32.12
CA VAL A 386 -1.44 12.74 -31.37
C VAL A 386 -1.11 11.61 -32.32
N ILE A 387 0.18 11.29 -32.43
CA ILE A 387 0.68 10.21 -33.30
C ILE A 387 1.23 9.12 -32.39
N LEU A 388 0.63 7.93 -32.44
CA LEU A 388 1.16 6.77 -31.73
C LEU A 388 2.34 6.20 -32.51
N ARG A 389 3.41 5.89 -31.78
CA ARG A 389 4.62 5.24 -32.30
C ARG A 389 4.69 3.82 -31.76
N HIS A 390 5.02 2.87 -32.64
CA HIS A 390 5.25 1.47 -32.29
C HIS A 390 6.65 1.29 -31.68
#